data_AF-A0A1G0L8H3-F1
#
_entry.id   AF-A0A1G0L8H3-F1
#
_cell.length_a   1.000
_cell.length_b   1.000
_cell.length_c   1.000
_cell.angle_alpha   90.00
_cell.angle_beta   90.00
_cell.angle_gamma   90.00
#
_symmetry.space_group_name_H-M   'P 1'
#
loop_
_entity.id
_entity.type
_entity.pdbx_description
1 polymer ?
#
loop_
_entity_poly.entity_id
_entity_poly.type
_entity_poly.pdbx_seq_one_letter_code
_entity_poly.pdbx_strand_id
1 'polypeptide(L)' 'MRNTKGFTLIELLIVVVIIGILAAIAIPKFANTKEKAYVATMKSDLRTLATAQEGYFADNVTYTTSLGTAFTAS' A
#
# COMPACT_ATOMS: atom_id res chain seq x y z
N MET A 1 47.05 15.03 -19.81
CA MET A 1 46.98 13.57 -19.72
C MET A 1 45.64 13.19 -19.10
N ARG A 2 44.67 12.69 -19.90
CA ARG A 2 43.36 12.27 -19.37
C ARG A 2 43.49 10.82 -18.90
N ASN A 3 43.56 10.65 -17.58
CA ASN A 3 43.56 9.34 -16.94
C ASN A 3 42.12 8.80 -16.96
N THR A 4 41.71 8.18 -18.05
CA THR A 4 40.44 7.46 -18.14
C THR A 4 40.56 6.16 -17.35
N LYS A 5 40.28 6.23 -16.04
CA LYS A 5 40.06 5.01 -15.25
C LYS A 5 38.74 4.39 -15.73
N GLY A 6 38.84 3.33 -16.51
CA GLY A 6 37.69 2.53 -16.92
C GLY A 6 37.15 1.74 -15.73
N PHE A 7 35.83 1.68 -15.61
CA PHE A 7 35.12 0.79 -14.70
C PHE A 7 35.61 -0.65 -14.89
N THR A 8 35.88 -1.34 -13.80
CA THR A 8 36.15 -2.78 -13.85
C THR A 8 34.84 -3.55 -13.97
N LEU A 9 34.86 -4.66 -14.69
CA LEU A 9 33.69 -5.54 -14.80
C LEU A 9 33.27 -6.11 -13.44
N ILE A 10 34.23 -6.27 -12.51
CA ILE A 10 33.96 -6.78 -11.18
C ILE A 10 33.18 -5.79 -10.31
N GLU A 11 33.40 -4.48 -10.47
CA GLU A 11 32.61 -3.44 -9.80
C GLU A 11 31.14 -3.51 -10.22
N LEU A 12 30.86 -3.71 -11.52
CA LEU A 12 29.48 -3.86 -11.98
C LEU A 12 28.87 -5.20 -11.55
N LEU A 13 29.66 -6.26 -11.49
CA LEU A 13 29.20 -7.59 -11.08
C LEU A 13 28.72 -7.60 -9.63
N ILE A 14 29.47 -7.02 -8.69
CA ILE A 14 29.04 -6.99 -7.29
C ILE A 14 27.76 -6.15 -7.11
N VAL A 15 27.59 -5.08 -7.91
CA VAL A 15 26.44 -4.19 -7.83
C VAL A 15 25.16 -4.93 -8.24
N VAL A 16 25.18 -5.66 -9.35
CA VAL A 16 24.00 -6.43 -9.78
C VAL A 16 23.65 -7.57 -8.82
N VAL A 17 24.66 -8.17 -8.18
CA VAL A 17 24.44 -9.18 -7.13
C VAL A 17 23.75 -8.57 -5.92
N ILE A 18 24.22 -7.42 -5.42
CA ILE A 18 23.59 -6.73 -4.28
C ILE A 18 22.15 -6.31 -4.62
N ILE A 19 21.92 -5.72 -5.79
CA ILE A 19 20.57 -5.33 -6.24
C ILE A 19 19.67 -6.57 -6.37
N GLY A 20 20.20 -7.70 -6.87
CA GLY A 20 19.47 -8.97 -6.96
C GLY A 20 19.01 -9.49 -5.60
N ILE A 21 19.88 -9.47 -4.59
CA ILE A 21 19.54 -9.88 -3.21
C ILE A 21 18.47 -8.96 -2.62
N LEU A 22 18.63 -7.64 -2.78
CA LEU A 22 17.66 -6.66 -2.28
C LEU A 22 16.30 -6.82 -2.97
N ALA A 23 16.27 -7.00 -4.28
CA ALA A 23 15.04 -7.19 -5.05
C ALA A 23 14.31 -8.47 -4.65
N ALA A 24 15.03 -9.57 -4.42
CA ALA A 24 14.45 -10.85 -4.00
C ALA A 24 13.66 -10.75 -2.68
N ILE A 25 14.12 -9.92 -1.73
CA ILE A 25 13.42 -9.69 -0.45
C ILE A 25 12.35 -8.59 -0.59
N ALA A 26 12.64 -7.53 -1.35
CA ALA A 26 11.77 -6.37 -1.46
C ALA A 26 10.46 -6.66 -2.22
N ILE A 27 10.52 -7.42 -3.32
CA ILE A 27 9.34 -7.74 -4.15
C ILE A 27 8.24 -8.46 -3.36
N PRO A 28 8.50 -9.61 -2.69
CA PRO A 28 7.47 -10.30 -1.92
C PRO A 28 7.00 -9.48 -0.72
N LYS A 29 7.90 -8.72 -0.06
CA LYS A 29 7.53 -7.83 1.05
C LYS A 29 6.59 -6.73 0.60
N PHE A 30 6.85 -6.11 -0.54
CA PHE A 30 6.02 -5.06 -1.11
C PHE A 30 4.65 -5.57 -1.54
N ALA A 31 4.58 -6.74 -2.19
CA ALA A 31 3.32 -7.38 -2.54
C ALA A 31 2.44 -7.64 -1.31
N ASN A 32 3.00 -8.24 -0.25
CA ASN A 32 2.29 -8.46 1.01
C ASN A 32 1.86 -7.16 1.69
N THR A 33 2.69 -6.12 1.64
CA THR A 33 2.38 -4.82 2.27
C THR A 33 1.25 -4.11 1.53
N LYS A 34 1.22 -4.20 0.20
CA LYS A 34 0.12 -3.65 -0.62
C LYS A 34 -1.22 -4.30 -0.30
N GLU A 35 -1.25 -5.63 -0.22
CA GLU A 35 -2.46 -6.37 0.13
C GLU A 35 -2.94 -6.00 1.54
N LYS A 36 -2.03 -5.98 2.52
CA LYS A 36 -2.35 -5.55 3.88
C LYS A 36 -2.84 -4.10 3.95
N ALA A 37 -2.24 -3.20 3.18
CA ALA A 37 -2.67 -1.81 3.11
C ALA A 37 -4.09 -1.71 2.53
N TYR A 38 -4.38 -2.45 1.46
CA TYR A 38 -5.72 -2.51 0.86
C TYR A 38 -6.76 -3.04 1.85
N VAL A 39 -6.48 -4.15 2.52
CA VAL A 39 -7.37 -4.71 3.56
C VAL A 39 -7.52 -3.74 4.74
N ALA A 40 -6.46 -3.05 5.15
CA ALA A 40 -6.51 -2.07 6.21
C ALA A 40 -7.37 -0.85 5.84
N THR A 41 -7.26 -0.35 4.60
CA THR A 41 -8.12 0.72 4.07
C THR A 41 -9.57 0.26 4.07
N MET A 42 -9.89 -0.91 3.49
CA MET A 42 -11.25 -1.45 3.50
C MET A 42 -11.82 -1.61 4.91
N LYS A 43 -11.00 -2.07 5.87
CA LYS A 43 -11.43 -2.21 7.26
C LYS A 43 -11.69 -0.85 7.92
N SER A 44 -10.85 0.14 7.62
CA SER A 44 -11.02 1.51 8.11
C SER A 44 -12.30 2.15 7.56
N ASP A 45 -12.55 1.93 6.27
CA ASP A 45 -13.75 2.37 5.55
C ASP A 45 -15.01 1.75 6.15
N LEU A 46 -15.03 0.43 6.34
CA LEU A 46 -16.17 -0.26 6.98
C LEU A 46 -16.42 0.22 8.41
N ARG A 47 -15.36 0.50 9.18
CA ARG A 47 -15.51 1.03 10.54
C ARG A 47 -16.09 2.45 10.52
N THR A 48 -15.64 3.28 9.58
CA THR A 48 -16.17 4.63 9.38
C THR A 48 -17.66 4.56 9.00
N LEU A 49 -18.03 3.63 8.12
CA LEU A 49 -19.42 3.38 7.75
C LEU A 49 -20.27 2.90 8.93
N ALA A 50 -19.77 1.97 9.73
CA ALA A 50 -20.47 1.47 10.91
C ALA A 50 -20.75 2.62 11.89
N THR A 51 -19.75 3.46 12.19
CA THR A 51 -19.93 4.62 13.06
C THR A 51 -20.89 5.66 12.46
N ALA A 52 -20.83 5.90 11.15
CA ALA A 52 -21.78 6.79 10.48
C ALA A 52 -23.22 6.25 10.53
N GLN A 53 -23.41 4.94 10.36
CA GLN A 53 -24.70 4.28 10.48
C GLN A 53 -25.22 4.28 11.92
N GLU A 54 -24.36 4.05 12.91
CA GLU A 54 -24.71 4.16 14.33
C GLU A 54 -25.18 5.58 14.69
N GLY A 55 -24.48 6.61 14.20
CA GLY A 55 -24.91 8.01 14.35
C GLY A 55 -26.27 8.27 13.70
N TYR A 56 -26.47 7.80 12.47
CA TYR A 56 -27.75 7.93 11.79
C TYR A 56 -28.89 7.19 12.51
N PHE A 57 -28.60 6.00 13.05
CA PHE A 57 -29.56 5.21 13.82
C PHE A 57 -29.93 5.89 15.14
N ALA A 58 -28.98 6.55 15.82
CA ALA A 58 -29.25 7.32 17.02
C ALA A 58 -30.27 8.44 16.78
N ASP A 59 -30.23 9.07 15.60
CA ASP A 59 -31.15 10.16 15.23
C ASP A 59 -32.47 9.67 14.61
N ASN A 60 -32.46 8.59 13.82
CA ASN A 60 -33.60 8.19 12.98
C ASN A 60 -34.22 6.83 13.34
N VAL A 61 -33.69 6.12 14.35
CA VAL A 61 -34.15 4.80 14.86
C VAL A 61 -34.24 3.73 13.75
N THR A 62 -33.61 3.98 12.61
CA THR A 62 -33.66 3.13 11.41
C THR A 62 -32.29 3.18 10.75
N TYR A 63 -31.75 2.03 10.36
CA TYR A 63 -30.51 1.98 9.58
C TYR A 63 -30.78 2.41 8.14
N THR A 64 -29.93 3.27 7.59
CA THR A 64 -30.05 3.64 6.18
C THR A 64 -29.74 2.43 5.28
N THR A 65 -30.62 2.18 4.31
CA THR A 65 -30.42 1.15 3.27
C THR A 65 -29.56 1.66 2.11
N SER A 66 -29.21 2.94 2.11
CA SER A 66 -28.40 3.59 1.09
C SER A 66 -27.17 4.23 1.73
N LEU A 67 -26.00 3.78 1.30
CA LEU A 67 -24.75 4.54 1.43
C LEU A 67 -24.90 5.73 0.49
N GLY A 68 -25.41 6.87 1.00
CA GLY A 68 -25.58 8.07 0.20
C GLY A 68 -24.29 8.45 -0.54
N THR A 69 -24.40 9.21 -1.63
CA THR A 69 -23.32 9.61 -2.54
C THR A 69 -22.10 10.30 -1.88
N ALA A 70 -22.15 10.55 -0.57
CA ALA A 70 -21.04 11.03 0.25
C ALA A 70 -19.96 9.96 0.53
N PHE A 71 -20.23 8.67 0.32
CA PHE A 71 -19.21 7.63 0.45
C PHE A 71 -18.53 7.36 -0.90
N THR A 72 -17.49 8.14 -1.21
CA THR A 72 -16.56 7.80 -2.29
C THR A 72 -15.43 6.98 -1.68
N ALA A 73 -15.38 5.69 -2.00
CA ALA A 73 -14.24 4.83 -1.64
C ALA A 73 -12.96 5.41 -2.26
N SER A 74 -11.90 5.58 -1.44
CA SER A 74 -10.58 6.06 -1.88
C SER A 74 -9.67 4.92 -2.30
#